data_AF-A0A0K8V1M6-F1
#
_entry.id   AF-A0A0K8V1M6-F1
#
_cell.length_a   1.000
_cell.length_b   1.000
_cell.length_c   1.000
_cell.angle_alpha   90.00
_cell.angle_beta   90.00
_cell.angle_gamma   90.00
#
_symmetry.space_group_name_H-M   'P 1'
#
loop_
_entity.id
_entity.type
_entity.pdbx_description
1 polymer ?
#
loop_
_entity_poly.entity_id
_entity_poly.type
_entity_poly.pdbx_seq_one_letter_code
_entity_poly.pdbx_strand_id
1 'polypeptide(L)'
;MELGVVLLLLHLGATLLLLTQALPYSPWLTSQHHGPLYEGVKLLVADAEFQAGLTWNETEFQLLEAVTAMRDTQIELNDYEPLIEERLNARLLAMRSKSIYQHCYLQHNYVIANFEQKLTLKLQSCRAMLTKGLAALQNESDIELNFIRGAAVEARNVLTDCNVAELRNRESNTDIAGITMCVLSRIGALDQRLSAASEDFLDLLATENAAVLKGDSCEEFDELRQLFDSVYVDISECVGERDV
;
A
#
# COMPACT_ATOMS: atom_id res chain seq x y z
N MET A 1 -11.07 -46.61 28.50
CA MET A 1 -9.64 -46.58 28.15
C MET A 1 -9.38 -46.22 26.68
N GLU A 2 -10.37 -45.78 25.90
CA GLU A 2 -10.20 -45.65 24.44
C GLU A 2 -10.08 -44.21 23.91
N LEU A 3 -10.60 -43.20 24.62
CA LEU A 3 -10.49 -41.80 24.14
C LEU A 3 -9.06 -41.25 24.18
N GLY A 4 -8.26 -41.64 25.18
CA GLY A 4 -6.89 -41.15 25.31
C GLY A 4 -5.96 -41.64 24.20
N VAL A 5 -6.18 -42.85 23.70
CA VAL A 5 -5.38 -43.46 22.63
C VAL A 5 -5.69 -42.80 21.28
N VAL A 6 -6.95 -42.46 21.04
CA VAL A 6 -7.39 -41.78 19.81
C VAL A 6 -6.86 -40.34 19.74
N LEU A 7 -6.86 -39.61 20.86
CA LEU A 7 -6.29 -38.26 20.90
C LEU A 7 -4.77 -38.26 20.70
N LEU A 8 -4.06 -39.25 21.28
CA LEU A 8 -2.62 -39.43 21.07
C LEU A 8 -2.29 -39.75 19.60
N LEU A 9 -3.07 -40.62 18.95
CA LEU A 9 -2.91 -40.94 17.53
C LEU A 9 -3.21 -39.74 16.61
N LEU A 10 -4.20 -38.93 16.94
CA LEU A 10 -4.53 -37.70 16.20
C LEU A 10 -3.44 -36.63 16.35
N HIS A 11 -2.88 -36.45 17.55
CA HIS A 11 -1.75 -35.54 17.76
C HIS A 11 -0.47 -36.04 17.09
N LEU A 12 -0.17 -37.33 17.19
CA LEU A 12 0.95 -37.94 16.45
C LEU A 12 0.78 -37.78 14.93
N GLY A 13 -0.43 -38.02 14.40
CA GLY A 13 -0.75 -37.84 12.99
C GLY A 13 -0.63 -36.38 12.53
N ALA A 14 -1.11 -35.43 13.33
CA ALA A 14 -0.99 -33.99 13.03
C ALA A 14 0.48 -33.52 13.09
N THR A 15 1.26 -33.99 14.06
CA THR A 15 2.70 -33.68 14.12
C THR A 15 3.48 -34.33 12.97
N LEU A 16 3.12 -35.55 12.56
CA LEU A 16 3.72 -36.20 11.38
C LEU A 16 3.38 -35.44 10.09
N LEU A 17 2.15 -34.96 9.95
CA LEU A 17 1.71 -34.15 8.81
C LEU A 17 2.47 -32.82 8.75
N LEU A 18 2.60 -32.13 9.88
CA LEU A 18 3.39 -30.90 9.99
C LEU A 18 4.88 -31.16 9.70
N LEU A 19 5.44 -32.25 10.21
CA LEU A 19 6.81 -32.68 9.89
C LEU A 19 6.97 -32.99 8.39
N THR A 20 5.98 -33.62 7.74
CA THR A 20 6.04 -33.89 6.30
C THR A 20 5.90 -32.64 5.43
N GLN A 21 5.21 -31.61 5.92
CA GLN A 21 5.14 -30.30 5.26
C GLN A 21 6.40 -29.45 5.50
N ALA A 22 7.18 -29.77 6.55
CA ALA A 22 8.49 -29.17 6.82
C ALA A 22 9.66 -29.89 6.12
N LEU A 23 9.48 -31.14 5.66
CA LEU A 23 10.48 -31.91 4.90
C LEU A 23 11.10 -31.18 3.68
N PRO A 24 10.35 -30.43 2.84
CA PRO A 24 10.97 -29.69 1.73
C PRO A 24 11.89 -28.55 2.19
N TYR A 25 11.84 -28.16 3.46
CA TYR A 25 12.68 -27.10 4.06
C TYR A 25 13.84 -27.64 4.90
N SER A 26 14.00 -28.97 5.01
CA SER A 26 15.12 -29.58 5.73
C SER A 26 16.35 -29.69 4.80
N PRO A 27 17.47 -28.99 5.07
CA PRO A 27 18.69 -29.04 4.25
C PRO A 27 19.31 -30.44 4.16
N TRP A 28 18.91 -31.34 5.05
CA TRP A 28 19.46 -32.69 5.20
C TRP A 28 18.69 -33.77 4.42
N LEU A 29 17.53 -33.45 3.84
CA LEU A 29 16.63 -34.43 3.22
C LEU A 29 16.38 -34.23 1.72
N THR A 30 16.92 -33.17 1.12
CA THR A 30 17.08 -33.12 -0.33
C THR A 30 18.12 -34.14 -0.74
N SER A 31 17.86 -34.90 -1.81
CA SER A 31 18.82 -35.88 -2.33
C SER A 31 20.11 -35.15 -2.69
N GLN A 32 21.11 -35.18 -1.82
CA GLN A 32 22.40 -34.51 -2.02
C GLN A 32 23.09 -35.13 -3.24
N HIS A 33 22.87 -34.55 -4.41
CA HIS A 33 23.59 -34.92 -5.64
C HIS A 33 25.01 -34.33 -5.63
N HIS A 34 25.23 -33.30 -4.81
CA HIS A 34 26.50 -32.58 -4.65
C HIS A 34 26.85 -32.44 -3.15
N GLY A 35 28.08 -31.97 -2.87
CA GLY A 35 28.56 -31.82 -1.49
C GLY A 35 27.68 -30.89 -0.64
N PRO A 36 27.67 -31.06 0.70
CA PRO A 36 26.76 -30.34 1.59
C PRO A 36 26.92 -28.81 1.54
N LEU A 37 28.12 -28.30 1.24
CA LEU A 37 28.37 -26.88 1.11
C LEU A 37 27.69 -26.28 -0.14
N TYR A 38 27.77 -26.97 -1.28
CA TYR A 38 27.12 -26.52 -2.52
C TYR A 38 25.60 -26.47 -2.36
N GLU A 39 25.01 -27.53 -1.80
CA GLU A 39 23.55 -27.56 -1.58
C GLU A 39 23.11 -26.55 -0.52
N GLY A 40 23.91 -26.35 0.55
CA GLY A 40 23.66 -25.35 1.57
C GLY A 40 23.67 -23.91 1.01
N VAL A 41 24.65 -23.58 0.17
CA VAL A 41 24.72 -22.27 -0.50
C VAL A 41 23.53 -22.06 -1.43
N LYS A 42 23.14 -23.08 -2.20
CA LYS A 42 21.96 -22.99 -3.07
C LYS A 42 20.68 -22.76 -2.28
N LEU A 43 20.53 -23.45 -1.14
CA LEU A 43 19.37 -23.26 -0.27
C LEU A 43 19.34 -21.86 0.32
N LEU A 44 20.48 -21.34 0.77
CA LEU A 44 20.59 -19.96 1.28
C LEU A 44 20.18 -18.93 0.22
N VAL A 45 20.66 -19.08 -1.01
CA VAL A 45 20.27 -18.18 -2.10
C VAL A 45 18.79 -18.31 -2.45
N ALA A 46 18.25 -19.53 -2.48
CA ALA A 46 16.83 -19.76 -2.75
C ALA A 46 15.92 -19.18 -1.67
N ASP A 47 16.33 -19.25 -0.40
CA ASP A 47 15.61 -18.61 0.71
C ASP A 47 15.62 -17.09 0.56
N ALA A 48 16.77 -16.47 0.28
CA ALA A 48 16.86 -15.03 0.04
C ALA A 48 16.04 -14.57 -1.17
N GLU A 49 16.04 -15.34 -2.28
CA GLU A 49 15.20 -15.08 -3.45
C GLU A 49 13.71 -15.14 -3.09
N PHE A 50 13.31 -16.14 -2.30
CA PHE A 50 11.93 -16.29 -1.84
C PHE A 50 11.50 -15.15 -0.92
N GLN A 51 12.32 -14.78 0.08
CA GLN A 51 12.02 -13.67 0.98
C GLN A 51 11.90 -12.35 0.21
N ALA A 52 12.83 -12.05 -0.69
CA ALA A 52 12.75 -10.87 -1.54
C ALA A 52 11.47 -10.83 -2.39
N GLY A 53 11.04 -11.98 -2.93
CA GLY A 53 9.78 -12.11 -3.65
C GLY A 53 8.55 -11.85 -2.77
N LEU A 54 8.55 -12.33 -1.52
CA LEU A 54 7.49 -12.02 -0.56
C LEU A 54 7.45 -10.52 -0.23
N THR A 55 8.59 -9.90 0.02
CA THR A 55 8.69 -8.46 0.28
C THR A 55 8.16 -7.65 -0.89
N TRP A 56 8.50 -8.00 -2.12
CA TRP A 56 7.94 -7.33 -3.30
C TRP A 56 6.43 -7.47 -3.38
N ASN A 57 5.88 -8.68 -3.22
CA ASN A 57 4.44 -8.90 -3.32
C ASN A 57 3.65 -8.06 -2.29
N GLU A 58 4.16 -8.00 -1.05
CA GLU A 58 3.54 -7.19 0.00
C GLU A 58 3.65 -5.69 -0.32
N THR A 59 4.82 -5.23 -0.75
CA THR A 59 5.06 -3.84 -1.15
C THR A 59 4.15 -3.42 -2.31
N GLU A 60 4.02 -4.28 -3.33
CA GLU A 60 3.15 -4.05 -4.48
C GLU A 60 1.68 -3.99 -4.08
N PHE A 61 1.24 -4.88 -3.17
CA PHE A 61 -0.11 -4.86 -2.64
C PHE A 61 -0.43 -3.55 -1.91
N GLN A 62 0.43 -3.14 -0.98
CA GLN A 62 0.24 -1.89 -0.22
C GLN A 62 0.27 -0.66 -1.11
N LEU A 63 1.16 -0.61 -2.11
CA LEU A 63 1.21 0.46 -3.09
C LEU A 63 -0.08 0.55 -3.90
N LEU A 64 -0.58 -0.58 -4.38
CA LEU A 64 -1.83 -0.64 -5.15
C LEU A 64 -3.03 -0.20 -4.29
N GLU A 65 -3.10 -0.62 -3.03
CA GLU A 65 -4.14 -0.22 -2.10
C GLU A 65 -4.14 1.29 -1.88
N ALA A 66 -2.96 1.87 -1.56
CA ALA A 66 -2.82 3.30 -1.33
C ALA A 66 -3.16 4.13 -2.58
N VAL A 67 -2.65 3.74 -3.76
CA VAL A 67 -2.94 4.43 -5.03
C VAL A 67 -4.41 4.33 -5.40
N THR A 68 -5.05 3.18 -5.15
CA THR A 68 -6.48 3.01 -5.42
C THR A 68 -7.31 3.89 -4.49
N ALA A 69 -7.04 3.87 -3.18
CA ALA A 69 -7.74 4.71 -2.21
C ALA A 69 -7.64 6.20 -2.57
N MET A 70 -6.43 6.69 -2.91
CA MET A 70 -6.24 8.09 -3.32
C MET A 70 -6.99 8.43 -4.62
N ARG A 71 -7.05 7.50 -5.59
CA ARG A 71 -7.82 7.69 -6.83
C ARG A 71 -9.31 7.73 -6.58
N ASP A 72 -9.83 6.87 -5.70
CA ASP A 72 -11.24 6.84 -5.34
C ASP A 72 -11.64 8.16 -4.67
N THR A 73 -10.83 8.66 -3.73
CA THR A 73 -11.04 10.00 -3.15
C THR A 73 -11.01 11.09 -4.23
N GLN A 74 -10.06 11.03 -5.18
CA GLN A 74 -9.99 12.00 -6.27
C GLN A 74 -11.26 11.99 -7.15
N ILE A 75 -11.85 10.82 -7.40
CA ILE A 75 -13.11 10.67 -8.13
C ILE A 75 -14.25 11.34 -7.36
N GLU A 76 -14.39 11.07 -6.06
CA GLU A 76 -15.45 11.68 -5.24
C GLU A 76 -15.37 13.22 -5.25
N LEU A 77 -14.16 13.78 -5.17
CA LEU A 77 -13.95 15.23 -5.27
C LEU A 77 -14.32 15.78 -6.65
N ASN A 78 -14.07 15.02 -7.71
CA ASN A 78 -14.39 15.40 -9.08
C ASN A 78 -15.91 15.37 -9.32
N ASP A 79 -16.60 14.39 -8.76
CA ASP A 79 -18.05 14.25 -8.87
C ASP A 79 -18.80 15.30 -8.04
N TYR A 80 -18.21 15.76 -6.94
CA TYR A 80 -18.85 16.74 -6.07
C TYR A 80 -18.71 18.20 -6.54
N GLU A 81 -17.62 18.56 -7.22
CA GLU A 81 -17.40 19.91 -7.77
C GLU A 81 -18.60 20.46 -8.59
N PRO A 82 -19.16 19.73 -9.57
CA PRO A 82 -20.30 20.25 -10.34
C PRO A 82 -21.55 20.49 -9.47
N LEU A 83 -21.74 19.72 -8.38
CA LEU A 83 -22.85 19.93 -7.44
C LEU A 83 -22.68 21.26 -6.68
N ILE A 84 -21.45 21.61 -6.31
CA ILE A 84 -21.16 22.91 -5.68
C ILE A 84 -21.52 24.04 -6.66
N GLU A 85 -21.07 23.92 -7.92
CA GLU A 85 -21.34 24.91 -8.96
C GLU A 85 -22.84 25.06 -9.27
N GLU A 86 -23.57 23.95 -9.38
CA GLU A 86 -25.02 23.95 -9.59
C GLU A 86 -25.74 24.71 -8.48
N ARG A 87 -25.42 24.38 -7.22
CA ARG A 87 -26.00 24.97 -6.03
C ARG A 87 -25.69 26.47 -5.88
N LEU A 88 -24.47 26.87 -6.23
CA LEU A 88 -24.04 28.27 -6.35
C LEU A 88 -24.90 29.03 -7.38
N ASN A 89 -25.07 28.44 -8.56
CA ASN A 89 -25.85 29.03 -9.64
C ASN A 89 -27.34 29.16 -9.27
N ALA A 90 -27.92 28.16 -8.62
CA ALA A 90 -29.30 28.20 -8.12
C ALA A 90 -29.53 29.37 -7.15
N ARG A 91 -28.61 29.57 -6.21
CA ARG A 91 -28.65 30.70 -5.27
C ARG A 91 -28.57 32.04 -5.99
N LEU A 92 -27.63 32.20 -6.94
CA LEU A 92 -27.48 33.43 -7.71
C LEU A 92 -28.75 33.76 -8.52
N LEU A 93 -29.38 32.75 -9.12
CA LEU A 93 -30.63 32.89 -9.87
C LEU A 93 -31.78 33.31 -8.95
N ALA A 94 -31.95 32.64 -7.80
CA ALA A 94 -32.99 32.97 -6.82
C ALA A 94 -32.86 34.42 -6.30
N MET A 95 -31.63 34.86 -6.06
CA MET A 95 -31.33 36.22 -5.58
C MET A 95 -31.57 37.31 -6.63
N ARG A 96 -31.28 37.04 -7.91
CA ARG A 96 -31.42 38.03 -8.99
C ARG A 96 -32.85 38.18 -9.52
N SER A 97 -33.65 37.12 -9.46
CA SER A 97 -34.94 37.05 -10.17
C SER A 97 -36.16 37.52 -9.37
N LYS A 98 -35.99 38.01 -8.12
CA LYS A 98 -37.11 38.17 -7.16
C LYS A 98 -38.00 36.92 -7.13
N SER A 99 -37.37 35.73 -7.12
CA SER A 99 -38.11 34.48 -7.18
C SER A 99 -39.00 34.31 -5.93
N ILE A 100 -40.07 33.53 -6.06
CA ILE A 100 -40.92 33.19 -4.92
C ILE A 100 -40.15 32.44 -3.81
N TYR A 101 -39.00 31.88 -4.15
CA TYR A 101 -38.10 31.14 -3.26
C TYR A 101 -36.98 32.01 -2.67
N GLN A 102 -36.92 33.30 -3.02
CA GLN A 102 -35.84 34.19 -2.60
C GLN A 102 -35.69 34.23 -1.07
N HIS A 103 -36.78 34.15 -0.31
CA HIS A 103 -36.68 34.15 1.16
C HIS A 103 -36.00 32.88 1.70
N CYS A 104 -36.19 31.71 1.09
CA CYS A 104 -35.58 30.45 1.52
C CYS A 104 -34.05 30.57 1.43
N TYR A 105 -33.56 31.09 0.30
CA TYR A 105 -32.14 31.36 0.11
C TYR A 105 -31.61 32.51 0.99
N LEU A 106 -32.41 33.55 1.24
CA LEU A 106 -32.02 34.68 2.10
C LEU A 106 -31.80 34.26 3.56
N GLN A 107 -32.64 33.35 4.08
CA GLN A 107 -32.54 32.84 5.45
C GLN A 107 -31.19 32.16 5.72
N HIS A 108 -30.62 31.51 4.72
CA HIS A 108 -29.35 30.77 4.82
C HIS A 108 -28.19 31.49 4.12
N ASN A 109 -28.38 32.71 3.60
CA ASN A 109 -27.44 33.37 2.68
C ASN A 109 -26.00 33.52 3.21
N TYR A 110 -25.86 33.93 4.47
CA TYR A 110 -24.54 34.08 5.10
C TYR A 110 -23.85 32.73 5.31
N VAL A 111 -24.63 31.73 5.71
CA VAL A 111 -24.17 30.36 5.97
C VAL A 111 -23.71 29.71 4.67
N ILE A 112 -24.53 29.79 3.62
CA ILE A 112 -24.21 29.29 2.27
C ILE A 112 -22.92 29.93 1.74
N ALA A 113 -22.80 31.27 1.78
CA ALA A 113 -21.61 31.97 1.27
C ALA A 113 -20.31 31.55 1.97
N ASN A 114 -20.37 31.35 3.28
CA ASN A 114 -19.22 30.94 4.08
C ASN A 114 -18.85 29.47 3.84
N PHE A 115 -19.83 28.59 3.70
CA PHE A 115 -19.59 27.20 3.34
C PHE A 115 -19.01 27.06 1.93
N GLU A 116 -19.56 27.75 0.94
CA GLU A 116 -19.06 27.74 -0.44
C GLU A 116 -17.57 28.09 -0.51
N GLN A 117 -17.17 29.22 0.10
CA GLN A 117 -15.77 29.65 0.06
C GLN A 117 -14.84 28.62 0.74
N LYS A 118 -15.24 28.10 1.91
CA LYS A 118 -14.44 27.11 2.63
C LYS A 118 -14.35 25.79 1.88
N LEU A 119 -15.46 25.33 1.32
CA LEU A 119 -15.58 24.08 0.58
C LEU A 119 -14.76 24.12 -0.70
N THR A 120 -14.79 25.21 -1.47
CA THR A 120 -13.95 25.38 -2.66
C THR A 120 -12.46 25.40 -2.30
N LEU A 121 -12.07 26.13 -1.26
CA LEU A 121 -10.66 26.17 -0.82
C LEU A 121 -10.16 24.80 -0.35
N LYS A 122 -10.99 24.09 0.42
CA LYS A 122 -10.63 22.75 0.93
C LYS A 122 -10.63 21.69 -0.18
N LEU A 123 -11.57 21.77 -1.13
CA LEU A 123 -11.56 20.94 -2.34
C LEU A 123 -10.25 21.11 -3.11
N GLN A 124 -9.81 22.35 -3.35
CA GLN A 124 -8.56 22.63 -4.05
C GLN A 124 -7.34 22.14 -3.27
N SER A 125 -7.30 22.34 -1.94
CA SER A 125 -6.21 21.84 -1.09
C SER A 125 -6.11 20.32 -1.14
N CYS A 126 -7.23 19.63 -0.93
CA CYS A 126 -7.31 18.16 -0.95
C CYS A 126 -6.91 17.60 -2.33
N ARG A 127 -7.35 18.20 -3.45
CA ARG A 127 -6.90 17.80 -4.79
C ARG A 127 -5.40 18.00 -5.01
N ALA A 128 -4.85 19.13 -4.55
CA ALA A 128 -3.42 19.40 -4.68
C ALA A 128 -2.59 18.39 -3.87
N MET A 129 -3.05 18.05 -2.67
CA MET A 129 -2.43 17.01 -1.84
C MET A 129 -2.49 15.64 -2.51
N LEU A 130 -3.67 15.19 -2.95
CA LEU A 130 -3.83 13.89 -3.62
C LEU A 130 -3.00 13.80 -4.89
N THR A 131 -2.97 14.86 -5.70
CA THR A 131 -2.14 14.90 -6.92
C THR A 131 -0.66 14.78 -6.58
N LYS A 132 -0.21 15.47 -5.54
CA LYS A 132 1.19 15.40 -5.08
C LYS A 132 1.52 14.02 -4.52
N GLY A 133 0.68 13.46 -3.65
CA GLY A 133 0.89 12.14 -3.05
C GLY A 133 0.84 11.01 -4.07
N LEU A 134 -0.10 11.06 -5.02
CA LEU A 134 -0.13 10.13 -6.16
C LEU A 134 1.14 10.24 -7.00
N ALA A 135 1.64 11.45 -7.25
CA ALA A 135 2.91 11.63 -7.97
C ALA A 135 4.10 11.11 -7.16
N ALA A 136 4.15 11.33 -5.84
CA ALA A 136 5.21 10.81 -4.98
C ALA A 136 5.23 9.28 -4.98
N LEU A 137 4.07 8.63 -4.82
CA LEU A 137 3.92 7.18 -4.87
C LEU A 137 4.26 6.60 -6.24
N GLN A 138 3.88 7.29 -7.34
CA GLN A 138 4.10 6.82 -8.71
C GLN A 138 5.51 7.11 -9.24
N ASN A 139 6.20 8.14 -8.74
CA ASN A 139 7.38 8.72 -9.41
C ASN A 139 8.61 8.82 -8.50
N GLU A 140 8.44 8.95 -7.18
CA GLU A 140 9.51 9.31 -6.23
C GLU A 140 10.07 8.11 -5.47
N SER A 141 9.46 6.94 -5.66
CA SER A 141 9.84 5.65 -5.10
C SER A 141 10.67 4.78 -6.06
N ASP A 142 11.09 5.35 -7.20
CA ASP A 142 11.71 4.58 -8.29
C ASP A 142 12.98 3.86 -7.86
N ILE A 143 13.84 4.43 -7.02
CA ILE A 143 15.10 3.75 -6.65
C ILE A 143 14.82 2.56 -5.72
N GLU A 144 14.05 2.78 -4.65
CA GLU A 144 13.81 1.73 -3.65
C GLU A 144 12.80 0.68 -4.12
N LEU A 145 11.71 1.07 -4.79
CA LEU A 145 10.78 0.09 -5.36
C LEU A 145 11.40 -0.70 -6.50
N ASN A 146 12.21 -0.08 -7.37
CA ASN A 146 12.88 -0.86 -8.42
C ASN A 146 13.93 -1.80 -7.82
N PHE A 147 14.58 -1.40 -6.72
CA PHE A 147 15.45 -2.31 -5.96
C PHE A 147 14.66 -3.49 -5.37
N ILE A 148 13.58 -3.25 -4.61
CA ILE A 148 12.75 -4.32 -4.00
C ILE A 148 12.24 -5.26 -5.10
N ARG A 149 11.75 -4.72 -6.22
CA ARG A 149 11.27 -5.51 -7.38
C ARG A 149 12.38 -6.39 -7.98
N GLY A 150 13.61 -5.89 -8.01
CA GLY A 150 14.78 -6.59 -8.56
C GLY A 150 15.49 -7.52 -7.57
N ALA A 151 15.21 -7.41 -6.27
CA ALA A 151 15.99 -8.07 -5.22
C ALA A 151 15.99 -9.60 -5.33
N ALA A 152 14.87 -10.21 -5.75
CA ALA A 152 14.82 -11.66 -5.97
C ALA A 152 15.77 -12.11 -7.10
N VAL A 153 15.87 -11.31 -8.17
CA VAL A 153 16.81 -11.58 -9.27
C VAL A 153 18.25 -11.37 -8.80
N GLU A 154 18.50 -10.34 -7.99
CA GLU A 154 19.82 -10.07 -7.41
C GLU A 154 20.28 -11.22 -6.48
N ALA A 155 19.38 -11.74 -5.63
CA ALA A 155 19.64 -12.93 -4.82
C ALA A 155 20.07 -14.11 -5.72
N ARG A 156 19.27 -14.42 -6.74
CA ARG A 156 19.57 -15.53 -7.66
C ARG A 156 20.91 -15.37 -8.37
N ASN A 157 21.28 -14.15 -8.77
CA ASN A 157 22.53 -13.85 -9.45
C ASN A 157 23.77 -14.08 -8.55
N VAL A 158 23.61 -14.18 -7.23
CA VAL A 158 24.72 -14.57 -6.33
C VAL A 158 25.32 -15.92 -6.71
N LEU A 159 24.52 -16.85 -7.24
CA LEU A 159 25.03 -18.16 -7.69
C LEU A 159 26.08 -18.02 -8.80
N THR A 160 25.87 -17.10 -9.73
CA THR A 160 26.80 -16.82 -10.83
C THR A 160 27.92 -15.90 -10.39
N ASP A 161 27.61 -14.82 -9.67
CA ASP A 161 28.55 -13.78 -9.27
C ASP A 161 29.64 -14.29 -8.33
N CYS A 162 29.28 -15.24 -7.46
CA CYS A 162 30.22 -15.88 -6.54
C CYS A 162 30.76 -17.21 -7.07
N ASN A 163 30.49 -17.57 -8.33
CA ASN A 163 30.95 -18.81 -8.95
C ASN A 163 30.63 -20.07 -8.12
N VAL A 164 29.39 -20.17 -7.61
CA VAL A 164 28.94 -21.26 -6.73
C VAL A 164 29.06 -22.63 -7.40
N ALA A 165 29.00 -22.67 -8.74
CA ALA A 165 29.18 -23.89 -9.52
C ALA A 165 30.49 -24.63 -9.20
N GLU A 166 31.57 -23.93 -8.84
CA GLU A 166 32.86 -24.55 -8.47
C GLU A 166 32.79 -25.38 -7.18
N LEU A 167 31.86 -25.08 -6.28
CA LEU A 167 31.64 -25.89 -5.06
C LEU A 167 31.08 -27.28 -5.36
N ARG A 168 30.60 -27.52 -6.59
CA ARG A 168 30.17 -28.85 -7.06
C ARG A 168 31.34 -29.81 -7.22
N ASN A 169 32.52 -29.29 -7.56
CA ASN A 169 33.70 -30.07 -7.89
C ASN A 169 34.51 -30.37 -6.62
N ARG A 170 35.05 -31.58 -6.50
CA ARG A 170 35.94 -31.99 -5.40
C ARG A 170 37.42 -31.79 -5.73
N GLU A 171 37.75 -30.75 -6.49
CA GLU A 171 39.13 -30.47 -6.85
C GLU A 171 39.88 -29.79 -5.70
N SER A 172 41.15 -30.14 -5.51
CA SER A 172 41.96 -29.71 -4.35
C SER A 172 42.32 -28.21 -4.36
N ASN A 173 42.01 -27.49 -5.44
CA ASN A 173 42.39 -26.07 -5.64
C ASN A 173 41.19 -25.12 -5.67
N THR A 174 39.98 -25.58 -5.35
CA THR A 174 38.81 -24.69 -5.28
C THR A 174 38.94 -23.72 -4.11
N ASP A 175 38.78 -22.41 -4.36
CA ASP A 175 38.75 -21.38 -3.31
C ASP A 175 37.40 -21.37 -2.58
N ILE A 176 37.21 -22.41 -1.76
CA ILE A 176 35.98 -22.61 -0.99
C ILE A 176 35.69 -21.42 -0.07
N ALA A 177 36.73 -20.86 0.56
CA ALA A 177 36.60 -19.75 1.49
C ALA A 177 36.17 -18.47 0.76
N GLY A 178 36.79 -18.15 -0.38
CA GLY A 178 36.44 -17.00 -1.20
C GLY A 178 35.00 -17.07 -1.73
N ILE A 179 34.59 -18.21 -2.27
CA ILE A 179 33.22 -18.42 -2.76
C ILE A 179 32.21 -18.25 -1.62
N THR A 180 32.45 -18.90 -0.47
CA THR A 180 31.52 -18.86 0.66
C THR A 180 31.42 -17.44 1.23
N MET A 181 32.54 -16.73 1.37
CA MET A 181 32.55 -15.34 1.84
C MET A 181 31.85 -14.39 0.86
N CYS A 182 32.02 -14.59 -0.44
CA CYS A 182 31.29 -13.82 -1.46
C CYS A 182 29.78 -13.99 -1.30
N VAL A 183 29.29 -15.24 -1.17
CA VAL A 183 27.86 -15.53 -1.00
C VAL A 183 27.32 -14.85 0.25
N LEU A 184 27.95 -15.11 1.41
CA LEU A 184 27.49 -14.56 2.69
C LEU A 184 27.48 -13.02 2.68
N SER A 185 28.53 -12.40 2.13
CA SER A 185 28.62 -10.94 2.04
C SER A 185 27.54 -10.35 1.13
N ARG A 186 27.26 -10.97 -0.02
CA ARG A 186 26.27 -10.45 -0.97
C ARG A 186 24.85 -10.64 -0.47
N ILE A 187 24.53 -11.81 0.08
CA ILE A 187 23.22 -12.07 0.68
C ILE A 187 22.98 -11.14 1.87
N GLY A 188 23.98 -10.96 2.75
CA GLY A 188 23.86 -10.03 3.87
C GLY A 188 23.68 -8.57 3.43
N ALA A 189 24.40 -8.13 2.39
CA ALA A 189 24.22 -6.78 1.84
C ALA A 189 22.85 -6.60 1.17
N LEU A 190 22.36 -7.63 0.48
CA LEU A 190 21.03 -7.63 -0.14
C LEU A 190 19.94 -7.50 0.93
N ASP A 191 20.01 -8.32 1.99
CA ASP A 191 19.04 -8.32 3.08
C ASP A 191 19.00 -6.97 3.82
N GLN A 192 20.17 -6.42 4.15
CA GLN A 192 20.27 -5.09 4.75
C GLN A 192 19.63 -4.01 3.88
N ARG A 193 19.92 -4.03 2.57
CA ARG A 193 19.37 -3.04 1.64
C ARG A 193 17.88 -3.23 1.43
N LEU A 194 17.39 -4.47 1.40
CA LEU A 194 15.97 -4.79 1.28
C LEU A 194 15.20 -4.26 2.49
N SER A 195 15.72 -4.47 3.70
CA SER A 195 15.12 -3.92 4.93
C SER A 195 15.05 -2.40 4.87
N ALA A 196 16.15 -1.72 4.51
CA ALA A 196 16.19 -0.26 4.42
C ALA A 196 15.22 0.28 3.36
N ALA A 197 15.19 -0.32 2.17
CA ALA A 197 14.28 0.06 1.10
C ALA A 197 12.80 -0.12 1.50
N SER A 198 12.48 -1.20 2.23
CA SER A 198 11.13 -1.43 2.75
C SER A 198 10.76 -0.43 3.84
N GLU A 199 11.69 -0.07 4.74
CA GLU A 199 11.47 0.97 5.74
C GLU A 199 11.20 2.33 5.09
N ASP A 200 12.01 2.73 4.11
CA ASP A 200 11.82 3.99 3.37
C ASP A 200 10.47 4.03 2.64
N PHE A 201 10.03 2.90 2.08
CA PHE A 201 8.70 2.77 1.46
C PHE A 201 7.57 2.92 2.48
N LEU A 202 7.68 2.27 3.64
CA LEU A 202 6.68 2.37 4.71
C LEU A 202 6.62 3.78 5.29
N ASP A 203 7.75 4.45 5.45
CA ASP A 203 7.82 5.85 5.88
C ASP A 203 7.18 6.79 4.86
N LEU A 204 7.33 6.52 3.56
CA LEU A 204 6.65 7.26 2.50
C LEU A 204 5.14 7.06 2.57
N LEU A 205 4.65 5.82 2.69
CA LEU A 205 3.22 5.53 2.90
C LEU A 205 2.67 6.20 4.16
N ALA A 206 3.42 6.13 5.27
CA ALA A 206 3.04 6.74 6.54
C ALA A 206 3.03 8.26 6.43
N THR A 207 3.96 8.87 5.71
CA THR A 207 4.03 10.32 5.50
C THR A 207 2.85 10.81 4.66
N GLU A 208 2.50 10.10 3.60
CA GLU A 208 1.32 10.44 2.79
C GLU A 208 0.03 10.26 3.61
N ASN A 209 -0.08 9.18 4.39
CA ASN A 209 -1.21 8.99 5.33
C ASN A 209 -1.22 10.03 6.47
N ALA A 210 -0.06 10.53 6.93
CA ALA A 210 0.02 11.52 7.99
C ALA A 210 -0.16 12.96 7.47
N ALA A 211 0.17 13.23 6.21
CA ALA A 211 -0.19 14.48 5.52
C ALA A 211 -1.71 14.64 5.49
N VAL A 212 -2.45 13.53 5.32
CA VAL A 212 -3.90 13.50 5.52
C VAL A 212 -4.28 13.89 6.96
N LEU A 213 -3.56 13.48 8.00
CA LEU A 213 -3.98 13.69 9.40
C LEU A 213 -3.69 15.07 10.03
N LYS A 214 -2.85 15.94 9.43
CA LYS A 214 -2.31 17.14 10.11
C LYS A 214 -3.07 18.46 9.87
N GLY A 215 -4.28 18.44 9.31
CA GLY A 215 -5.15 19.63 9.13
C GLY A 215 -5.35 20.10 7.68
N ASP A 216 -4.84 19.34 6.71
CA ASP A 216 -5.23 19.39 5.29
C ASP A 216 -5.84 18.05 4.86
N SER A 217 -6.51 17.38 5.81
CA SER A 217 -7.27 16.16 5.56
C SER A 217 -8.39 16.45 4.58
N CYS A 218 -8.65 15.52 3.65
CA CYS A 218 -9.93 15.49 2.93
C CYS A 218 -11.12 15.20 3.88
N GLU A 219 -10.87 14.78 5.12
CA GLU A 219 -11.89 14.60 6.17
C GLU A 219 -12.59 15.92 6.53
N GLU A 220 -11.84 17.02 6.71
CA GLU A 220 -12.44 18.36 6.89
C GLU A 220 -13.30 18.78 5.68
N PHE A 221 -12.93 18.35 4.47
CA PHE A 221 -13.75 18.57 3.29
C PHE A 221 -15.05 17.76 3.36
N ASP A 222 -14.99 16.51 3.82
CA ASP A 222 -16.17 15.66 4.02
C ASP A 222 -17.14 16.22 5.07
N GLU A 223 -16.62 16.71 6.19
CA GLU A 223 -17.44 17.38 7.21
C GLU A 223 -18.12 18.64 6.63
N LEU A 224 -17.36 19.46 5.89
CA LEU A 224 -17.91 20.66 5.23
C LEU A 224 -18.95 20.29 4.17
N ARG A 225 -18.73 19.21 3.41
CA ARG A 225 -19.68 18.66 2.44
C ARG A 225 -20.98 18.27 3.12
N GLN A 226 -20.93 17.49 4.20
CA GLN A 226 -22.12 17.05 4.92
C GLN A 226 -22.92 18.22 5.49
N LEU A 227 -22.23 19.21 6.06
CA LEU A 227 -22.86 20.44 6.54
C LEU A 227 -23.51 21.24 5.40
N PHE A 228 -22.82 21.35 4.26
CA PHE A 228 -23.33 22.03 3.08
C PHE A 228 -24.55 21.32 2.47
N ASP A 229 -24.52 19.99 2.40
CA ASP A 229 -25.65 19.16 1.96
C ASP A 229 -26.87 19.36 2.87
N SER A 230 -26.68 19.35 4.20
CA SER A 230 -27.75 19.60 5.17
C SER A 230 -28.40 20.96 4.96
N VAL A 231 -27.62 22.02 4.76
CA VAL A 231 -28.16 23.36 4.50
C VAL A 231 -28.98 23.40 3.22
N TYR A 232 -28.57 22.67 2.18
CA TYR A 232 -29.32 22.62 0.93
C TYR A 232 -30.59 21.78 1.02
N VAL A 233 -30.61 20.74 1.87
CA VAL A 233 -31.85 20.01 2.19
C VAL A 233 -32.89 20.96 2.81
N ASP A 234 -32.50 21.75 3.82
CA ASP A 234 -33.40 22.72 4.46
C ASP A 234 -33.98 23.74 3.45
N ILE A 235 -33.14 24.22 2.52
CA ILE A 235 -33.56 25.15 1.47
C ILE A 235 -34.54 24.47 0.51
N SER A 236 -34.26 23.24 0.10
CA SER A 236 -35.12 22.46 -0.79
C SER A 236 -36.48 22.17 -0.17
N GLU A 237 -36.53 21.85 1.12
CA GLU A 237 -37.80 21.68 1.86
C GLU A 237 -38.61 22.98 1.87
N CYS A 238 -37.98 24.11 2.18
CA CYS A 238 -38.62 25.43 2.14
C CYS A 238 -39.17 25.80 0.75
N VAL A 239 -38.45 25.42 -0.31
CA VAL A 239 -38.92 25.59 -1.70
C VAL A 239 -40.13 24.68 -1.97
N GLY A 240 -40.07 23.40 -1.58
CA GLY A 240 -41.12 22.42 -1.81
C GLY A 240 -42.41 22.67 -1.02
N GLU A 241 -42.32 23.18 0.22
CA GLU A 241 -43.48 23.59 1.03
C GLU A 241 -44.31 24.71 0.39
N ARG A 242 -43.73 25.49 -0.53
CA ARG A 242 -44.43 26.54 -1.27
C ARG A 242 -45.05 26.08 -2.59
N ASP A 243 -44.67 24.90 -3.07
CA ASP A 243 -45.18 24.30 -4.30
C ASP A 243 -46.45 23.44 -4.05
N VAL A 244 -46.84 23.26 -2.78
CA VAL A 244 -48.07 22.59 -2.29
C VAL A 244 -49.13 23.63 -1.93
#